data_AF-A0AAJ2CAD5-F1
#
_entry.id   AF-A0AAJ2CAD5-F1
#
_cell.length_a   1.000
_cell.length_b   1.000
_cell.length_c   1.000
_cell.angle_alpha   90.00
_cell.angle_beta   90.00
_cell.angle_gamma   90.00
#
_symmetry.space_group_name_H-M   'P 1'
#
loop_
_entity.id
_entity.type
_entity.pdbx_description
1 polymer ?
#
loop_
_entity_poly.entity_id
_entity_poly.type
_entity_poly.pdbx_seq_one_letter_code
_entity_poly.pdbx_strand_id
1 'polypeptide(L)'
;MRRIILTVALIPFGVLTPILELGMTHVVNPDWPGHARLHEVWQLLTNSTLALLCLWLIWCSRQVRLPALIAFIISLGFLVAYALSPLYGGTMQHSDGSEVAVGGINLAVAMMAVTTTAIGAVLASTFRTPHDGRDRGRDTTPLAENQPG
;
A
#
# COMPACT_ATOMS: atom_id res chain seq x y z
N MET A 1 -10.62 -11.02 4.51
CA MET A 1 -10.46 -10.12 3.35
C MET A 1 -9.30 -9.12 3.50
N ARG A 2 -9.28 -8.22 4.50
CA ARG A 2 -8.27 -7.15 4.64
C ARG A 2 -6.80 -7.61 4.56
N ARG A 3 -6.45 -8.70 5.27
CA ARG A 3 -5.08 -9.26 5.25
C ARG A 3 -4.64 -9.71 3.85
N ILE A 4 -5.53 -10.36 3.11
CA ILE A 4 -5.27 -10.83 1.74
C ILE A 4 -5.07 -9.64 0.80
N ILE A 5 -5.97 -8.65 0.85
CA ILE A 5 -5.86 -7.42 0.05
C ILE A 5 -4.52 -6.74 0.34
N LEU A 6 -4.15 -6.57 1.61
CA LEU A 6 -2.87 -5.97 1.97
C LEU A 6 -1.70 -6.80 1.47
N THR A 7 -1.68 -8.12 1.66
CA THR A 7 -0.61 -8.99 1.16
C THR A 7 -0.41 -8.85 -0.35
N VAL A 8 -1.49 -8.84 -1.13
CA VAL A 8 -1.42 -8.63 -2.59
C VAL A 8 -0.90 -7.22 -2.91
N ALA A 9 -1.35 -6.21 -2.17
CA ALA A 9 -0.91 -4.82 -2.36
C ALA A 9 0.57 -4.57 -2.02
N LEU A 10 1.26 -5.51 -1.34
CA LEU A 10 2.71 -5.42 -1.13
C LEU A 10 3.53 -5.84 -2.36
N ILE A 11 2.93 -6.62 -3.27
CA ILE A 11 3.65 -7.21 -4.42
C ILE A 11 4.24 -6.14 -5.35
N PRO A 12 3.51 -5.08 -5.75
CA PRO A 12 4.01 -4.08 -6.69
C PRO A 12 5.37 -3.50 -6.26
N PHE A 13 5.47 -2.96 -5.04
CA PHE A 13 6.69 -2.29 -4.57
C PHE A 13 7.69 -3.23 -3.90
N GLY A 14 7.24 -4.38 -3.36
CA GLY A 14 8.09 -5.29 -2.60
C GLY A 14 8.73 -6.40 -3.44
N VAL A 15 8.20 -6.68 -4.64
CA VAL A 15 8.68 -7.77 -5.50
C VAL A 15 8.77 -7.34 -6.96
N LEU A 16 7.68 -6.80 -7.51
CA LEU A 16 7.61 -6.51 -8.95
C LEU A 16 8.56 -5.39 -9.35
N THR A 17 8.58 -4.26 -8.63
CA THR A 17 9.53 -3.16 -8.87
C THR A 17 10.98 -3.66 -8.81
N PRO A 18 11.46 -4.35 -7.77
CA PRO A 18 12.81 -4.95 -7.79
C PRO A 18 13.14 -5.78 -9.04
N ILE A 19 12.20 -6.60 -9.53
CA ILE A 19 12.42 -7.42 -10.73
C ILE A 19 12.56 -6.55 -11.99
N LEU A 20 11.76 -5.49 -12.10
CA LEU A 20 11.75 -4.60 -13.27
C LEU A 20 12.94 -3.62 -13.29
N GLU A 21 13.41 -3.22 -12.11
CA GLU A 21 14.46 -2.21 -11.93
C GLU A 21 15.89 -2.82 -11.94
N LEU A 22 16.04 -4.13 -11.75
CA LEU A 22 17.34 -4.82 -11.84
C LEU A 22 17.69 -5.22 -13.29
N GLY A 23 17.69 -4.25 -14.20
CA GLY A 23 17.90 -4.47 -15.63
C GLY A 23 18.70 -3.38 -16.35
N MET A 24 18.97 -3.60 -17.64
CA MET A 24 19.78 -2.72 -18.51
C MET A 24 19.18 -1.34 -18.73
N THR A 25 17.87 -1.19 -18.53
CA THR A 25 17.19 0.11 -18.58
C THR A 25 17.31 0.91 -17.28
N HIS A 26 17.76 0.28 -16.18
CA HIS A 26 17.73 0.83 -14.82
C HIS A 26 19.06 0.59 -14.07
N VAL A 27 19.08 -0.23 -13.01
CA VAL A 27 20.24 -0.35 -12.09
C VAL A 27 21.54 -0.76 -12.79
N VAL A 28 21.51 -1.50 -13.90
CA VAL A 28 22.73 -1.86 -14.65
C VAL A 28 22.93 -1.03 -15.92
N ASN A 29 22.16 0.06 -16.09
CA ASN A 29 22.28 1.00 -17.19
C ASN A 29 23.63 1.77 -17.10
N PRO A 30 24.49 1.70 -18.14
CA PRO A 30 25.76 2.41 -18.16
C PRO A 30 25.61 3.92 -18.27
N ASP A 31 24.50 4.42 -18.81
CA ASP A 31 24.24 5.85 -19.01
C ASP A 31 23.82 6.56 -17.71
N TRP A 32 23.39 5.80 -16.70
CA TRP A 32 23.05 6.36 -15.40
C TRP A 32 24.31 6.76 -14.62
N PRO A 33 24.33 7.92 -13.96
CA PRO A 33 25.35 8.21 -12.96
C PRO A 33 25.36 7.14 -11.87
N GLY A 34 26.55 6.77 -11.38
CA GLY A 34 26.66 5.77 -10.30
C GLY A 34 25.87 6.12 -9.04
N HIS A 35 25.67 7.42 -8.79
CA HIS A 35 24.85 7.92 -7.70
C HIS A 35 23.35 7.59 -7.87
N ALA A 36 22.80 7.71 -9.08
CA ALA A 36 21.41 7.35 -9.35
C ALA A 36 21.16 5.86 -9.13
N ARG A 37 22.08 5.00 -9.59
CA ARG A 37 22.04 3.54 -9.34
C ARG A 37 22.05 3.21 -7.85
N LEU A 38 22.89 3.90 -7.06
CA LEU A 38 22.93 3.70 -5.61
C LEU A 38 21.58 4.05 -4.96
N HIS A 39 20.99 5.19 -5.32
CA HIS A 39 19.69 5.60 -4.80
C HIS A 39 18.57 4.63 -5.18
N GLU A 40 18.58 4.11 -6.41
CA GLU A 40 17.60 3.10 -6.84
C GLU A 40 17.74 1.81 -6.02
N VAL A 41 18.95 1.24 -5.93
CA VAL A 41 19.17 0.02 -5.14
C VAL A 41 18.81 0.23 -3.66
N TRP A 42 19.14 1.40 -3.09
CA TRP A 42 18.76 1.73 -1.72
C TRP A 42 17.23 1.79 -1.56
N GLN A 43 16.51 2.40 -2.49
CA GLN A 43 15.05 2.42 -2.52
C GLN A 43 14.47 1.00 -2.61
N LEU A 44 14.97 0.17 -3.53
CA LEU A 44 14.50 -1.21 -3.74
C LEU A 44 14.68 -2.07 -2.49
N LEU A 45 15.86 -2.03 -1.87
CA LEU A 45 16.14 -2.77 -0.64
C LEU A 45 15.26 -2.31 0.51
N THR A 46 15.06 -1.00 0.65
CA THR A 46 14.22 -0.41 1.70
C THR A 46 12.77 -0.87 1.53
N ASN A 47 12.21 -0.73 0.33
CA ASN A 47 10.83 -1.09 0.02
C ASN A 47 10.58 -2.59 0.17
N SER A 48 11.49 -3.43 -0.31
CA SER A 48 11.39 -4.89 -0.18
C SER A 48 11.47 -5.34 1.28
N THR A 49 12.35 -4.74 2.08
CA THR A 49 12.49 -5.05 3.51
C THR A 49 11.25 -4.60 4.30
N LEU A 50 10.70 -3.42 3.98
CA LEU A 50 9.44 -2.96 4.57
C LEU A 50 8.25 -3.83 4.16
N ALA A 51 8.22 -4.35 2.94
CA ALA A 51 7.22 -5.32 2.50
C ALA A 51 7.30 -6.62 3.32
N LEU A 52 8.51 -7.15 3.56
CA LEU A 52 8.72 -8.32 4.42
C LEU A 52 8.27 -8.06 5.87
N LEU A 53 8.60 -6.88 6.42
CA LEU A 53 8.11 -6.46 7.74
C LEU A 53 6.57 -6.40 7.75
N CYS A 54 5.95 -5.85 6.71
CA CYS A 54 4.50 -5.80 6.60
C CYS A 54 3.88 -7.20 6.53
N LEU A 55 4.48 -8.15 5.78
CA LEU A 55 4.03 -9.54 5.75
C LEU A 55 4.07 -10.17 7.14
N TRP A 56 5.17 -9.97 7.88
CA TRP A 56 5.29 -10.44 9.26
C TRP A 56 4.22 -9.82 10.18
N LEU A 57 4.01 -8.50 10.10
CA LEU A 57 2.97 -7.82 10.87
C LEU A 57 1.57 -8.35 10.56
N ILE A 58 1.27 -8.64 9.29
CA ILE A 58 -0.03 -9.15 8.83
C ILE A 58 -0.29 -10.55 9.36
N TRP A 59 0.66 -11.46 9.20
CA TRP A 59 0.45 -12.91 9.40
C TRP A 59 0.92 -13.40 10.77
N CYS A 60 2.04 -12.90 11.28
CA CYS A 60 2.59 -13.30 12.57
C CYS A 60 2.02 -12.45 13.71
N SER A 61 2.09 -11.13 13.61
CA SER A 61 1.58 -10.22 14.65
C SER A 61 0.08 -9.94 14.55
N ARG A 62 -0.57 -10.46 13.50
CA ARG A 62 -2.01 -10.33 13.23
C ARG A 62 -2.53 -8.88 13.13
N GLN A 63 -1.64 -7.92 12.88
CA GLN A 63 -1.94 -6.49 12.74
C GLN A 63 -2.45 -6.16 11.33
N VAL A 64 -3.23 -5.08 11.22
CA VAL A 64 -3.75 -4.59 9.91
C VAL A 64 -3.42 -3.12 9.72
N ARG A 65 -3.60 -2.29 10.76
CA ARG A 65 -3.46 -0.84 10.65
C ARG A 65 -2.02 -0.39 10.41
N LEU A 66 -1.06 -0.91 11.18
CA LEU A 66 0.36 -0.57 11.01
C LEU A 66 0.91 -0.96 9.62
N PRO A 67 0.77 -2.22 9.14
CA PRO A 67 1.25 -2.57 7.80
C PRO A 67 0.50 -1.81 6.69
N ALA A 68 -0.78 -1.49 6.87
CA ALA A 68 -1.50 -0.63 5.93
C ALA A 68 -0.94 0.81 5.89
N LEU A 69 -0.60 1.40 7.04
CA LEU A 69 0.03 2.72 7.10
C LEU A 69 1.39 2.74 6.40
N ILE A 70 2.25 1.75 6.68
CA ILE A 70 3.56 1.63 6.06
C ILE A 70 3.41 1.50 4.53
N ALA A 71 2.58 0.57 4.07
CA ALA A 71 2.36 0.36 2.64
C ALA A 71 1.72 1.59 1.95
N PHE A 72 0.83 2.31 2.66
CA PHE A 72 0.24 3.54 2.15
C PHE A 72 1.28 4.65 1.98
N ILE A 73 2.19 4.83 2.95
CA ILE A 73 3.27 5.82 2.86
C ILE A 73 4.20 5.52 1.68
N ILE A 74 4.60 4.26 1.49
CA ILE A 74 5.45 3.85 0.36
C ILE A 74 4.77 4.14 -0.98
N SER A 75 3.52 3.66 -1.13
CA SER A 75 2.80 3.76 -2.40
C SER A 75 2.36 5.18 -2.74
N LEU A 76 1.90 5.96 -1.76
CA LEU A 76 1.61 7.37 -1.93
C LEU A 76 2.88 8.19 -2.20
N GLY A 77 4.00 7.85 -1.56
CA GLY A 77 5.28 8.52 -1.77
C GLY A 77 5.72 8.48 -3.23
N PHE A 78 5.58 7.33 -3.89
CA PHE A 78 5.82 7.21 -5.34
C PHE A 78 4.90 8.14 -6.15
N LEU A 79 3.59 8.16 -5.87
CA LEU A 79 2.65 9.00 -6.60
C LEU A 79 2.90 10.49 -6.41
N VAL A 80 3.27 10.90 -5.21
CA VAL A 80 3.66 12.28 -4.90
C VAL A 80 4.96 12.63 -5.62
N ALA A 81 5.96 11.76 -5.62
CA ALA A 81 7.19 11.96 -6.39
C ALA A 81 6.87 12.13 -7.88
N TYR A 82 6.07 11.23 -8.48
CA TYR A 82 5.65 11.35 -9.87
C TYR A 82 4.92 12.68 -10.16
N ALA A 83 3.99 13.10 -9.30
CA ALA A 83 3.27 14.36 -9.46
C ALA A 83 4.19 15.60 -9.37
N LEU A 84 5.25 15.52 -8.57
CA LEU A 84 6.23 16.58 -8.38
C LEU A 84 7.44 16.48 -9.33
N SER A 85 7.50 15.44 -10.17
CA SER A 85 8.66 15.17 -11.03
C SER A 85 9.09 16.34 -11.91
N PRO A 86 8.18 17.18 -12.45
CA PRO A 86 8.57 18.35 -13.23
C PRO A 86 9.42 19.37 -12.46
N LEU A 87 9.35 19.39 -11.12
CA LEU A 87 10.10 20.33 -10.28
C LEU A 87 11.58 20.00 -10.16
N TYR A 88 11.96 18.75 -10.39
CA TYR A 88 13.33 18.26 -10.23
C TYR A 88 13.85 17.49 -11.45
N GLY A 89 13.12 17.56 -12.57
CA GLY A 89 13.49 16.89 -13.83
C GLY A 89 13.29 15.37 -13.80
N GLY A 90 12.44 14.85 -12.91
CA GLY A 90 12.12 13.43 -12.86
C GLY A 90 11.23 13.00 -14.03
N THR A 91 11.43 11.79 -14.53
CA THR A 91 10.68 11.19 -15.64
C THR A 91 10.52 9.68 -15.43
N MET A 92 9.48 9.11 -16.03
CA MET A 92 9.29 7.64 -16.14
C MET A 92 9.86 7.06 -17.43
N GLN A 93 10.46 7.90 -18.27
CA GLN A 93 11.12 7.47 -19.50
C GLN A 93 12.49 6.88 -19.18
N HIS A 94 12.85 5.80 -19.88
CA HIS A 94 14.21 5.27 -19.86
C HIS A 94 15.17 6.21 -20.62
N SER A 95 16.47 5.94 -20.52
CA SER A 95 17.52 6.74 -21.20
C SER A 95 17.38 6.81 -22.72
N ASP A 96 16.72 5.81 -23.32
CA ASP A 96 16.44 5.77 -24.77
C ASP A 96 15.13 6.49 -25.16
N GLY A 97 14.44 7.12 -24.20
CA GLY A 97 13.17 7.82 -24.39
C GLY A 97 11.95 6.90 -24.42
N SER A 98 12.12 5.58 -24.31
CA SER A 98 11.01 4.63 -24.22
C SER A 98 10.33 4.71 -22.86
N GLU A 99 9.04 4.34 -22.81
CA GLU A 99 8.30 4.17 -21.56
C GLU A 99 7.28 3.04 -21.68
N VAL A 100 6.93 2.43 -20.55
CA VAL A 100 5.88 1.42 -20.50
C VAL A 100 4.55 2.11 -20.21
N ALA A 101 3.83 2.49 -21.27
CA ALA A 101 2.54 3.16 -21.17
C ALA A 101 1.44 2.44 -21.97
N VAL A 102 0.20 2.50 -21.47
CA VAL A 102 -1.00 1.97 -22.13
C VAL A 102 -2.04 3.08 -22.18
N GLY A 103 -2.47 3.46 -23.39
CA GLY A 103 -3.44 4.56 -23.57
C GLY A 103 -2.93 5.92 -23.08
N GLY A 104 -1.62 6.16 -23.11
CA GLY A 104 -0.99 7.39 -22.63
C GLY A 104 -0.78 7.46 -21.11
N ILE A 105 -1.10 6.39 -20.37
CA ILE A 105 -0.87 6.31 -18.92
C ILE A 105 0.29 5.35 -18.67
N ASN A 106 1.30 5.82 -17.94
CA ASN A 106 2.41 4.98 -17.51
C ASN A 106 1.91 3.83 -16.60
N LEU A 107 2.31 2.61 -16.91
CA LEU A 107 1.81 1.40 -16.26
C LEU A 107 2.17 1.35 -14.77
N ALA A 108 3.37 1.78 -14.39
CA ALA A 108 3.79 1.81 -12.99
C ALA A 108 2.95 2.82 -12.18
N VAL A 109 2.64 3.98 -12.77
CA VAL A 109 1.75 4.99 -12.17
C VAL A 109 0.35 4.45 -11.97
N ALA A 110 -0.24 3.82 -13.00
CA ALA A 110 -1.56 3.21 -12.90
C ALA A 110 -1.60 2.13 -11.81
N MET A 111 -0.60 1.23 -11.79
CA MET A 111 -0.50 0.16 -10.80
C MET A 111 -0.35 0.71 -9.38
N MET A 112 0.47 1.73 -9.17
CA MET A 112 0.66 2.34 -7.86
C MET A 112 -0.57 3.14 -7.41
N ALA A 113 -1.32 3.75 -8.33
CA ALA A 113 -2.61 4.39 -8.02
C ALA A 113 -3.65 3.38 -7.53
N VAL A 114 -3.79 2.24 -8.22
CA VAL A 114 -4.69 1.15 -7.79
C VAL A 114 -4.26 0.58 -6.44
N THR A 115 -2.96 0.36 -6.27
CA THR A 115 -2.37 -0.15 -5.01
C THR A 115 -2.65 0.78 -3.84
N THR A 116 -2.34 2.07 -4.00
CA THR A 116 -2.58 3.11 -2.99
C THR A 116 -4.05 3.21 -2.63
N THR A 117 -4.95 3.13 -3.62
CA THR A 117 -6.40 3.17 -3.41
C THR A 117 -6.90 1.96 -2.61
N ALA A 118 -6.45 0.75 -2.95
CA ALA A 118 -6.81 -0.47 -2.24
C ALA A 118 -6.32 -0.44 -0.79
N ILE A 119 -5.08 -0.01 -0.54
CA ILE A 119 -4.52 0.15 0.81
C ILE A 119 -5.30 1.22 1.58
N GLY A 120 -5.59 2.36 0.95
CA GLY A 120 -6.36 3.45 1.55
C GLY A 120 -7.77 3.00 1.98
N ALA A 121 -8.44 2.18 1.18
CA ALA A 121 -9.73 1.59 1.54
C ALA A 121 -9.62 0.64 2.75
N VAL A 122 -8.58 -0.21 2.79
CA VAL A 122 -8.31 -1.05 3.97
C VAL A 122 -8.03 -0.17 5.20
N LEU A 123 -7.20 0.85 5.07
CA LEU A 123 -6.83 1.75 6.15
C LEU A 123 -8.07 2.49 6.69
N ALA A 124 -8.89 3.10 5.83
CA ALA A 124 -10.14 3.74 6.21
C ALA A 124 -11.09 2.79 6.96
N SER A 125 -11.15 1.52 6.55
CA SER A 125 -11.95 0.50 7.22
C SER A 125 -11.47 0.14 8.64
N THR A 126 -10.22 0.50 9.00
CA THR A 126 -9.70 0.34 10.37
C THR A 126 -10.13 1.47 11.31
N PHE A 127 -10.61 2.60 10.77
CA PHE A 127 -11.07 3.76 11.54
C PHE A 127 -12.58 3.78 11.77
N ARG A 128 -13.35 2.98 11.03
CA ARG A 128 -14.78 2.83 11.28
C ARG A 128 -15.00 2.03 12.57
N THR A 129 -15.37 2.71 13.65
CA THR A 129 -15.96 2.07 14.84
C THR A 129 -17.33 1.50 14.45
N PRO A 130 -17.71 0.29 14.92
CA PRO A 130 -19.10 -0.13 14.91
C PRO A 130 -19.90 0.88 15.76
N HIS A 131 -20.87 1.55 15.15
CA HIS A 131 -21.87 2.28 15.90
C HIS A 131 -22.88 1.25 16.43
N ASP A 132 -22.55 0.55 17.51
CA ASP A 132 -23.53 -0.26 18.25
C ASP A 132 -24.05 0.55 19.43
N GLY A 133 -25.37 0.62 19.54
CA GLY A 133 -26.06 1.40 20.57
C GLY A 133 -27.29 2.13 20.08
N ARG A 134 -28.33 1.40 19.66
CA ARG A 134 -29.74 1.67 20.03
C ARG A 134 -30.65 0.51 19.61
N ASP A 135 -31.53 0.18 20.54
CA ASP A 135 -32.63 -0.80 20.49
C ASP A 135 -32.26 -2.28 20.52
N ARG A 136 -32.12 -2.79 21.75
CA ARG A 136 -32.95 -3.89 22.30
C ARG A 136 -32.64 -4.07 23.79
N GLY A 137 -33.18 -3.17 24.60
CA GLY A 137 -33.10 -3.21 26.06
C GLY A 137 -34.41 -2.72 26.66
N ARG A 138 -35.52 -3.37 26.31
CA ARG A 138 -36.80 -3.20 27.00
C ARG A 138 -37.63 -4.48 26.92
N ASP A 139 -37.10 -5.56 27.49
CA ASP A 139 -37.92 -6.63 28.07
C ASP A 139 -37.62 -6.64 29.57
N THR A 140 -38.27 -5.71 30.27
CA THR A 140 -38.45 -5.81 31.71
C THR A 140 -39.77 -6.54 31.93
N THR A 141 -39.71 -7.85 32.14
CA THR A 141 -40.80 -8.62 32.75
C THR A 141 -40.65 -8.52 34.27
N PRO A 142 -41.60 -7.94 35.01
CA PRO A 142 -41.70 -8.18 36.44
C PRO A 142 -42.58 -9.41 36.68
N LEU A 143 -42.03 -10.41 37.36
CA LEU A 143 -42.77 -11.50 37.97
C LEU A 143 -43.71 -10.92 39.04
N ALA A 144 -45.02 -10.95 38.79
CA ALA A 144 -46.03 -10.67 39.80
C ALA A 144 -46.31 -11.94 40.63
N GLU A 145 -45.55 -12.04 41.72
CA GLU A 145 -45.97 -12.36 43.08
C GLU A 145 -47.35 -13.03 43.30
N ASN A 146 -47.29 -14.21 43.94
CA ASN A 146 -48.40 -14.96 44.54
C ASN A 146 -49.27 -14.11 45.48
N GLN A 147 -50.60 -14.21 45.36
CA GLN A 147 -51.53 -13.92 46.46
C GLN A 147 -52.21 -15.20 46.96
N PRO A 148 -52.26 -15.45 48.28
CA PRO A 148 -53.17 -16.44 48.86
C PRO A 148 -54.54 -15.80 49.17
N GLY A 149 -55.61 -16.50 48.76
CA GLY A 149 -57.00 -16.21 49.07
C GLY A 149 -57.89 -17.35 48.64
#